data_AF-M6U1Z3-F1
#
_entry.id   AF-M6U1Z3-F1
#
_cell.length_a   1.000
_cell.length_b   1.000
_cell.length_c   1.000
_cell.angle_alpha   90.00
_cell.angle_beta   90.00
_cell.angle_gamma   90.00
#
_symmetry.space_group_name_H-M   'P 1'
#
loop_
_entity.id
_entity.type
_entity.pdbx_description
1 polymer ?
#
loop_
_entity_poly.entity_id
_entity_poly.type
_entity_poly.pdbx_seq_one_letter_code
_entity_poly.pdbx_strand_id
1 'polypeptide(L)'
;MLVTIDLGFHIFIQQRLRLRGLDAPELGSKKGASVKKFVESQLKDCPFLLIKTYGSDKYDRYLVDVIFLKNSKDVSTVIEKGLFLNQVILQKSFADPM
;
A
#
# COMPACT_ATOMS: atom_id res chain seq x y z
N MET A 1 3.10 -3.29 -5.71
CA MET A 1 1.83 -3.97 -5.32
C MET A 1 0.86 -3.89 -6.48
N LEU A 2 0.10 -4.94 -6.80
CA LEU A 2 -0.97 -4.86 -7.79
C LEU A 2 -2.29 -4.62 -7.05
N VAL A 3 -3.05 -3.60 -7.44
CA VAL A 3 -4.34 -3.29 -6.84
C VAL A 3 -5.40 -3.13 -7.92
N THR A 4 -6.64 -3.48 -7.59
CA THR A 4 -7.81 -3.18 -8.42
C THR A 4 -8.40 -1.87 -7.91
N ILE A 5 -8.47 -0.87 -8.78
CA ILE A 5 -9.03 0.45 -8.49
C ILE A 5 -10.36 0.56 -9.22
N ASP A 6 -11.40 0.93 -8.48
CA ASP A 6 -12.71 1.29 -9.04
C ASP A 6 -12.67 2.75 -9.52
N LEU A 7 -12.94 2.98 -10.79
CA LEU A 7 -13.02 4.33 -11.39
C LEU A 7 -14.45 4.89 -11.40
N GLY A 8 -15.40 4.18 -10.77
CA GLY A 8 -16.82 4.40 -10.92
C GLY A 8 -17.38 3.72 -12.17
N PHE A 9 -18.68 3.83 -12.38
CA PHE A 9 -19.38 3.31 -13.57
C PHE A 9 -19.17 1.79 -13.81
N HIS A 10 -18.88 1.02 -12.76
CA HIS A 10 -18.50 -0.40 -12.84
C HIS A 10 -17.23 -0.68 -13.67
N ILE A 11 -16.34 0.32 -13.81
CA ILE A 11 -15.07 0.19 -14.52
C ILE A 11 -13.96 -0.01 -13.50
N PHE A 12 -13.27 -1.15 -13.62
CA PHE A 12 -12.16 -1.51 -12.75
C PHE A 12 -10.86 -1.53 -13.57
N ILE A 13 -9.81 -0.92 -13.02
CA ILE A 13 -8.46 -1.03 -13.58
C ILE A 13 -7.54 -1.75 -12.61
N GLN A 14 -6.60 -2.52 -13.15
CA GLN A 14 -5.52 -3.10 -12.35
C GLN A 14 -4.27 -2.27 -12.51
N GLN A 15 -3.73 -1.75 -11.41
CA GLN A 15 -2.57 -0.88 -11.45
C GLN A 15 -1.45 -1.36 -10.53
N ARG A 16 -0.21 -1.31 -11.04
CA ARG A 16 0.99 -1.59 -10.25
C ARG A 16 1.45 -0.31 -9.57
N LEU A 17 1.30 -0.28 -8.25
CA LEU A 17 1.69 0.86 -7.43
C LEU A 17 3.05 0.63 -6.76
N ARG A 18 3.82 1.71 -6.65
CA ARG A 18 5.08 1.78 -5.90
C ARG A 18 4.86 2.62 -4.64
N LEU A 19 5.16 2.03 -3.49
CA LEU A 19 5.12 2.75 -2.22
C LEU A 19 6.27 3.76 -2.19
N ARG A 20 5.96 5.01 -1.84
CA ARG A 20 6.92 6.10 -1.77
C ARG A 20 7.77 6.04 -0.49
N GLY A 21 9.04 6.43 -0.59
CA GLY A 21 9.89 6.70 0.58
C GLY A 21 10.38 5.45 1.32
N LEU A 22 10.28 4.28 0.68
CA LEU A 22 10.84 3.05 1.20
C LEU A 22 11.45 2.23 0.07
N ASP A 23 12.53 1.53 0.40
CA ASP A 23 13.14 0.52 -0.44
C ASP A 23 12.98 -0.85 0.21
N ALA A 24 12.07 -1.66 -0.35
CA ALA A 24 11.75 -2.96 0.17
C ALA A 24 12.64 -4.03 -0.49
N PRO A 25 13.13 -5.02 0.27
CA PRO A 25 13.99 -6.05 -0.27
C PRO A 25 13.27 -6.91 -1.31
N GLU A 26 14.03 -7.38 -2.30
CA GLU A 26 13.53 -8.22 -3.39
C GLU A 26 12.77 -9.45 -2.88
N LEU A 27 11.72 -9.84 -3.61
CA LEU A 27 10.84 -10.96 -3.26
C LEU A 27 11.59 -12.30 -3.11
N GLY A 28 12.73 -12.46 -3.80
CA GLY A 28 13.58 -13.65 -3.69
C GLY A 28 14.34 -13.77 -2.37
N SER A 29 14.36 -12.73 -1.54
CA SER A 29 15.02 -12.74 -0.24
C SER A 29 14.07 -13.22 0.87
N LYS A 30 14.61 -13.86 1.92
CA LYS A 30 13.83 -14.25 3.12
C LYS A 30 13.12 -13.05 3.76
N LYS A 31 13.75 -11.88 3.72
CA LYS A 31 13.15 -10.61 4.20
C LYS A 31 11.96 -10.22 3.31
N GLY A 32 12.13 -10.16 1.99
CA GLY A 32 11.08 -9.79 1.04
C GLY A 32 9.83 -10.68 1.13
N ALA A 33 10.01 -12.00 1.28
CA ALA A 33 8.90 -12.92 1.52
C ALA A 33 8.16 -12.64 2.84
N SER A 34 8.88 -12.25 3.89
CA SER A 34 8.30 -11.88 5.19
C SER A 34 7.52 -10.56 5.11
N VAL A 35 8.07 -9.55 4.41
CA VAL A 35 7.38 -8.28 4.16
C VAL A 35 6.07 -8.51 3.42
N LYS A 36 6.10 -9.33 2.35
CA LYS A 36 4.91 -9.65 1.57
C LYS A 36 3.81 -10.27 2.44
N LYS A 37 4.14 -11.31 3.21
CA LYS A 37 3.17 -11.97 4.11
C LYS A 37 2.60 -11.01 5.15
N PHE A 38 3.44 -10.12 5.69
CA PHE A 38 3.00 -9.12 6.65
C PHE A 38 2.01 -8.14 6.01
N VAL A 39 2.33 -7.59 4.85
CA VAL A 39 1.44 -6.68 4.11
C VAL A 39 0.12 -7.37 3.76
N GLU A 40 0.16 -8.59 3.25
CA GLU A 40 -1.05 -9.39 2.98
C GLU A 40 -1.90 -9.58 4.24
N SER A 41 -1.28 -9.89 5.38
CA SER A 41 -1.97 -10.04 6.67
C SER A 41 -2.55 -8.74 7.21
N GLN A 42 -1.94 -7.58 6.94
CA GLN A 42 -2.49 -6.29 7.38
C GLN A 42 -3.72 -5.89 6.55
N LEU A 43 -3.69 -6.18 5.25
CA LEU A 43 -4.73 -5.75 4.31
C LEU A 43 -5.90 -6.73 4.20
N LYS A 44 -5.74 -7.98 4.66
CA LYS A 44 -6.79 -9.01 4.59
C LYS A 44 -8.10 -8.61 5.27
N ASP A 45 -8.01 -7.86 6.37
CA ASP A 45 -9.17 -7.43 7.17
C ASP A 45 -9.63 -6.00 6.84
N CYS A 46 -9.16 -5.43 5.71
CA CYS A 46 -9.49 -4.09 5.27
C CYS A 46 -10.50 -4.15 4.11
N PRO A 47 -11.72 -3.59 4.25
CA PRO A 47 -12.72 -3.61 3.19
C PRO A 47 -12.36 -2.70 2.01
N PHE A 48 -11.59 -1.63 2.24
CA PHE A 48 -11.08 -0.72 1.22
C PHE A 48 -9.74 -0.11 1.65
N LEU A 49 -9.06 0.51 0.69
CA LEU A 49 -7.77 1.18 0.88
C LEU A 49 -7.89 2.59 0.33
N LEU A 50 -7.36 3.59 1.04
CA LEU A 50 -7.15 4.90 0.47
C LEU A 50 -5.75 4.95 -0.15
N ILE A 51 -5.68 5.47 -1.36
CA ILE A 51 -4.45 5.62 -2.10
C ILE A 51 -4.28 7.11 -2.40
N LYS A 52 -3.19 7.68 -1.90
CA LYS A 52 -2.79 9.05 -2.24
C LYS A 52 -1.67 8.98 -3.27
N THR A 53 -1.95 9.40 -4.50
CA THR A 53 -0.99 9.44 -5.60
C THR A 53 -0.22 10.77 -5.58
N TYR A 54 1.08 10.72 -5.92
CA TYR A 54 1.94 11.92 -6.01
C TYR A 54 2.45 12.18 -7.42
N GLY A 55 2.53 11.15 -8.26
CA GLY A 55 3.05 11.22 -9.61
C GLY A 55 3.42 9.84 -10.15
N SER A 56 3.99 9.81 -11.34
CA SER A 56 4.53 8.60 -11.96
C SER A 56 6.07 8.58 -11.87
N ASP A 57 6.62 7.39 -11.63
CA ASP A 57 8.06 7.11 -11.74
C ASP A 57 8.46 6.94 -13.22
N LYS A 58 9.76 6.89 -13.52
CA LYS A 58 10.35 6.66 -14.86
C LYS A 58 9.82 5.41 -15.58
N TYR A 59 9.26 4.48 -14.82
CA TYR A 59 8.70 3.21 -15.30
C TYR A 59 7.15 3.23 -15.36
N ASP A 60 6.55 4.42 -15.38
CA ASP A 60 5.10 4.66 -15.46
C ASP A 60 4.29 4.00 -14.32
N ARG A 61 4.94 3.82 -13.16
CA ARG A 61 4.29 3.33 -11.94
C ARG A 61 3.94 4.51 -11.07
N TYR A 62 2.71 4.55 -10.56
CA TYR A 62 2.34 5.59 -9.62
C TYR A 62 3.08 5.44 -8.30
N LEU A 63 3.69 6.53 -7.86
CA LEU A 63 4.21 6.71 -6.51
C LEU A 63 3.05 7.06 -5.59
N VAL A 64 2.84 6.22 -4.59
CA VAL A 64 1.67 6.31 -3.71
C VAL A 64 2.02 6.16 -2.24
N ASP A 65 1.18 6.76 -1.42
CA ASP A 65 1.00 6.36 -0.03
C ASP A 65 -0.31 5.58 0.09
N VAL A 66 -0.24 4.42 0.75
CA VAL A 66 -1.41 3.60 1.04
C VAL A 66 -1.81 3.81 2.49
N ILE A 67 -3.05 4.23 2.70
CA ILE A 67 -3.64 4.47 4.02
C ILE A 67 -4.71 3.41 4.24
N PHE A 68 -4.65 2.72 5.37
CA PHE A 68 -5.59 1.66 5.71
C PHE A 68 -5.96 1.71 7.18
N LEU A 69 -7.12 1.16 7.51
CA LEU A 69 -7.57 0.98 8.88
C LEU A 69 -8.36 -0.33 8.97
N LYS A 70 -7.93 -1.22 9.86
CA LYS A 70 -8.58 -2.52 10.04
C LYS A 70 -10.00 -2.34 10.55
N ASN A 71 -10.92 -3.14 10.02
CA ASN A 71 -12.30 -3.21 10.49
C ASN A 71 -13.09 -1.88 10.42
N SER A 72 -12.59 -0.87 9.68
CA SER A 72 -13.28 0.41 9.47
C SER A 72 -13.94 0.41 8.10
N LYS A 73 -15.22 0.80 8.05
CA LYS A 73 -15.99 0.94 6.80
C LYS A 73 -16.14 2.41 6.39
N ASP A 74 -15.83 3.33 7.28
CA ASP A 74 -16.02 4.77 7.09
C ASP A 74 -14.75 5.46 6.60
N VAL A 75 -14.84 6.11 5.43
CA VAL A 75 -13.72 6.82 4.80
C VAL A 75 -13.18 7.92 5.70
N SER A 76 -14.04 8.71 6.34
CA SER A 76 -13.65 9.80 7.24
C SER A 76 -12.78 9.30 8.39
N THR A 77 -13.13 8.15 8.98
CA THR A 77 -12.36 7.54 10.07
C THR A 77 -10.99 7.05 9.59
N VAL A 78 -10.90 6.51 8.37
CA VAL A 78 -9.60 6.10 7.80
C VAL A 78 -8.73 7.32 7.47
N ILE A 79 -9.31 8.46 7.09
CA ILE A 79 -8.54 9.69 6.86
C ILE A 79 -7.96 10.24 8.17
N GLU A 80 -8.75 10.24 9.24
CA GLU A 80 -8.31 10.80 10.55
C GLU A 80 -7.40 9.86 11.34
N LYS A 81 -7.70 8.55 11.34
CA LYS A 81 -7.05 7.55 12.20
C LYS A 81 -6.33 6.45 11.43
N GLY A 82 -6.32 6.51 10.10
CA GLY A 82 -5.69 5.51 9.26
C GLY A 82 -4.18 5.46 9.46
N LEU A 83 -3.63 4.28 9.22
CA LEU A 83 -2.20 4.03 9.27
C LEU A 83 -1.61 4.06 7.87
N PHE A 84 -0.46 4.69 7.73
CA PHE A 84 0.32 4.67 6.50
C PHE A 84 1.08 3.34 6.39
N LEU A 85 0.76 2.55 5.37
CA LEU A 85 1.42 1.27 5.13
C LEU A 85 2.94 1.42 5.01
N ASN A 86 3.38 2.48 4.32
CA ASN A 86 4.80 2.81 4.15
C ASN A 86 5.50 2.95 5.51
N GLN A 87 4.88 3.68 6.44
CA GLN A 87 5.43 3.91 7.78
C GLN A 87 5.40 2.63 8.63
N VAL A 88 4.34 1.82 8.54
CA VAL A 88 4.26 0.55 9.27
C VAL A 88 5.36 -0.42 8.83
N ILE A 89 5.68 -0.47 7.53
CA ILE A 89 6.77 -1.29 6.99
C ILE A 89 8.12 -0.81 7.53
N LEU A 90 8.37 0.51 7.54
CA LEU A 90 9.60 1.10 8.07
C LEU A 90 9.76 0.85 9.57
N GLN A 91 8.70 1.04 10.37
CA GLN A 91 8.73 0.82 11.83
C GLN A 91 9.04 -0.63 12.21
N LYS A 92 8.69 -1.58 11.35
CA LYS A 92 8.99 -3.00 11.55
C LYS A 92 10.36 -3.41 11.00
N SER A 93 11.17 -2.46 10.51
CA SER A 93 12.48 -2.69 9.88
C SER A 93 12.41 -3.67 8.70
N PHE A 94 11.27 -3.67 7.98
CA PHE A 94 11.06 -4.52 6.82
C PHE A 94 11.56 -3.88 5.51
N ALA A 95 11.75 -2.57 5.49
CA ALA A 95 12.30 -1.81 4.39
C ALA A 95 13.22 -0.72 4.93
N ASP A 96 14.12 -0.22 4.08
CA ASP A 96 14.99 0.90 4.40
C ASP A 96 14.34 2.21 3.89
N PRO A 97 14.46 3.32 4.63
CA PRO A 97 13.99 4.62 4.14
C PRO A 97 14.82 5.04 2.92
N MET A 98 14.13 5.57 1.91
CA MET A 98 14.74 6.03 0.65
C MET A 98 15.07 7.52 0.68
#